data_AF-A0A4R5F1P7-F1
#
_entry.id   AF-A0A4R5F1P7-F1
#
_cell.length_a   1.000
_cell.length_b   1.000
_cell.length_c   1.000
_cell.angle_alpha   90.00
_cell.angle_beta   90.00
_cell.angle_gamma   90.00
#
_symmetry.space_group_name_H-M   'P 1'
#
loop_
_entity.id
_entity.type
_entity.pdbx_description
1 polymer ?
#
loop_
_entity_poly.entity_id
_entity_poly.type
_entity_poly.pdbx_seq_one_letter_code
_entity_poly.pdbx_strand_id
1 'polypeptide(L)'
;MKGLIFAVALLGGLAPVAAVAGLDLCNEASARHSVAVGYKSGDQWISEGWWNLDPGSCVTPIAGDLKYRYFYYRAEASTRRFLAEGYEFCTQRAAFTIEGDTDCVDRGYVASEFAQIDTGDALDFTFSFTDAVSPQKADEAEPLPPETGLKTGPLAGGADTATTGTSAPGTWGEPYASGSAIFQDCVSETEAPFCSFHADGTKFYVYDDGRTPVGILQAMRSYLPGTPIEVQGDLEAIHDRSADIVLRHVSPRAYTYWDTTLSKLQGTWYSPEDPDSQFTIIGSELDNTYDGAYLGRDYLSMRDRCEFFDGHNLLVWTEEETGDLLCYSIEELGAFNMTLMYLPRGNFLHYRKLD
;
A
#
# COMPACT_ATOMS: atom_id res chain seq x y z
N MET A 1 -63.08 -21.16 -43.41
CA MET A 1 -62.01 -20.14 -43.62
C MET A 1 -62.50 -18.86 -42.95
N LYS A 2 -61.88 -18.22 -41.96
CA LYS A 2 -60.58 -18.28 -41.30
C LYS A 2 -60.81 -17.72 -39.87
N GLY A 3 -60.24 -18.33 -38.84
CA GLY A 3 -60.29 -17.81 -37.46
C GLY A 3 -59.34 -16.63 -37.30
N LEU A 4 -59.79 -15.54 -36.66
CA LEU A 4 -58.96 -14.41 -36.25
C LEU A 4 -58.52 -14.65 -34.80
N ILE A 5 -57.21 -14.86 -34.60
CA ILE A 5 -56.57 -14.87 -33.29
C ILE A 5 -56.07 -13.45 -33.03
N PHE A 6 -56.63 -12.78 -32.00
CA PHE A 6 -56.09 -11.52 -31.48
C PHE A 6 -54.97 -11.86 -30.48
N ALA A 7 -53.72 -11.58 -30.85
CA ALA A 7 -52.59 -11.59 -29.93
C ALA A 7 -52.52 -10.24 -29.21
N VAL A 8 -52.80 -10.24 -27.91
CA VAL A 8 -52.57 -9.09 -27.02
C VAL A 8 -51.08 -9.08 -26.67
N ALA A 9 -50.32 -8.16 -27.26
CA ALA A 9 -48.95 -7.89 -26.87
C ALA A 9 -48.95 -6.99 -25.62
N LEU A 10 -48.62 -7.56 -24.46
CA LEU A 10 -48.24 -6.78 -23.28
C LEU A 10 -46.89 -6.10 -23.58
N LEU A 11 -46.91 -4.83 -23.97
CA LEU A 11 -45.74 -3.96 -23.86
C LEU A 11 -45.59 -3.55 -22.39
N GLY A 12 -44.69 -4.23 -21.67
CA GLY A 12 -44.20 -3.75 -20.38
C GLY A 12 -43.37 -2.48 -20.60
N GLY A 13 -43.91 -1.33 -20.24
CA GLY A 13 -43.19 -0.07 -20.25
C GLY A 13 -42.15 -0.05 -19.13
N LEU A 14 -40.87 -0.11 -19.50
CA LEU A 14 -39.78 0.36 -18.67
C LEU A 14 -39.89 1.89 -18.63
N ALA A 15 -40.30 2.45 -17.49
CA ALA A 15 -40.25 3.89 -17.29
C ALA A 15 -38.77 4.32 -17.31
N PRO A 16 -38.37 5.31 -18.13
CA PRO A 16 -37.02 5.84 -18.07
C PRO A 16 -36.84 6.51 -16.72
N VAL A 17 -35.87 6.03 -15.93
CA VAL A 17 -35.40 6.75 -14.74
C VAL A 17 -34.83 8.05 -15.26
N ALA A 18 -35.36 9.19 -14.81
CA ALA A 18 -34.80 10.49 -15.14
C ALA A 18 -33.33 10.49 -14.73
N ALA A 19 -32.43 10.68 -15.69
CA ALA A 19 -31.01 10.87 -15.40
C ALA A 19 -30.89 12.13 -14.55
N VAL A 20 -30.43 11.98 -13.31
CA VAL A 20 -30.11 13.09 -12.45
C VAL A 20 -28.79 13.64 -12.97
N ALA A 21 -28.77 14.87 -13.49
CA ALA A 21 -27.55 15.50 -13.95
C ALA A 21 -26.61 15.76 -12.75
N GLY A 22 -25.31 15.58 -12.93
CA GLY A 22 -24.31 15.71 -11.87
C GLY A 22 -22.96 15.08 -12.21
N LEU A 23 -22.00 15.22 -11.30
CA LEU A 23 -20.73 14.50 -11.35
C LEU A 23 -20.86 13.27 -10.47
N ASP A 24 -20.80 12.10 -11.08
CA ASP A 24 -20.77 10.80 -10.40
C ASP A 24 -19.33 10.29 -10.33
N LEU A 25 -18.91 9.87 -9.14
CA LEU A 25 -17.67 9.14 -8.92
C LEU A 25 -18.03 7.67 -8.65
N CYS A 26 -17.58 6.76 -9.51
CA CYS A 26 -17.86 5.34 -9.42
C CYS A 26 -16.59 4.55 -9.12
N ASN A 27 -16.65 3.63 -8.17
CA ASN A 27 -15.57 2.71 -7.90
C ASN A 27 -15.82 1.40 -8.65
N GLU A 28 -15.23 1.25 -9.83
CA GLU A 28 -15.20 -0.01 -10.58
C GLU A 28 -13.94 -0.83 -10.28
N ALA A 29 -13.05 -0.32 -9.43
CA ALA A 29 -11.85 -1.00 -9.00
C ALA A 29 -12.17 -2.04 -7.93
N SER A 30 -11.28 -3.02 -7.79
CA SER A 30 -11.37 -4.06 -6.75
C SER A 30 -11.09 -3.54 -5.33
N ALA A 31 -10.45 -2.37 -5.22
CA ALA A 31 -10.10 -1.76 -3.94
C ALA A 31 -11.13 -0.72 -3.50
N ARG A 32 -11.37 -0.61 -2.19
CA ARG A 32 -12.17 0.48 -1.62
C ARG A 32 -11.43 1.82 -1.81
N HIS A 33 -12.13 2.83 -2.29
CA HIS A 33 -11.60 4.17 -2.48
C HIS A 33 -12.22 5.16 -1.48
N SER A 34 -11.40 5.94 -0.81
CA SER A 34 -11.79 7.17 -0.11
C SER A 34 -11.53 8.35 -1.02
N VAL A 35 -12.55 9.12 -1.36
CA VAL A 35 -12.45 10.16 -2.39
C VAL A 35 -12.81 11.53 -1.84
N ALA A 36 -12.08 12.53 -2.31
CA ALA A 36 -12.39 13.94 -2.15
C ALA A 36 -12.47 14.59 -3.53
N VAL A 37 -13.26 15.64 -3.65
CA VAL A 37 -13.43 16.43 -4.89
C VAL A 37 -13.11 17.89 -4.61
N GLY A 38 -12.41 18.54 -5.53
CA GLY A 38 -12.19 19.97 -5.59
C GLY A 38 -12.93 20.57 -6.79
N TYR A 39 -13.65 21.66 -6.61
CA TYR A 39 -14.42 22.28 -7.69
C TYR A 39 -14.67 23.77 -7.45
N LYS A 40 -15.02 24.47 -8.52
CA LYS A 40 -15.36 25.89 -8.45
C LYS A 40 -16.85 26.06 -8.18
N SER A 41 -17.21 26.94 -7.26
CA SER A 41 -18.57 27.37 -6.98
C SER A 41 -18.62 28.89 -6.99
N GLY A 42 -19.16 29.47 -8.07
CA GLY A 42 -19.09 30.91 -8.30
C GLY A 42 -17.64 31.36 -8.51
N ASP A 43 -17.15 32.21 -7.60
CA ASP A 43 -15.77 32.71 -7.61
C ASP A 43 -14.86 32.01 -6.58
N GLN A 44 -15.38 31.04 -5.82
CA GLN A 44 -14.63 30.32 -4.79
C GLN A 44 -14.30 28.90 -5.22
N TRP A 45 -13.13 28.42 -4.80
CA TRP A 45 -12.79 27.00 -4.80
C TRP A 45 -13.38 26.33 -3.57
N ILE A 46 -13.88 25.12 -3.72
CA ILE A 46 -14.40 24.29 -2.63
C ILE A 46 -13.77 22.91 -2.77
N SER A 47 -13.35 22.33 -1.64
CA SER A 47 -13.01 20.91 -1.55
C SER A 47 -13.92 20.20 -0.56
N GLU A 48 -14.37 19.00 -0.93
CA GLU A 48 -15.29 18.19 -0.14
C GLU A 48 -14.81 16.73 -0.12
N GLY A 49 -15.07 16.02 0.98
CA GLY A 49 -14.65 14.63 1.18
C GLY A 49 -14.92 14.18 2.62
N TRP A 50 -14.51 13.03 3.10
CA TRP A 50 -14.15 11.85 2.33
C TRP A 50 -15.40 11.00 2.11
N TRP A 51 -15.72 10.68 0.86
CA TRP A 51 -16.68 9.63 0.56
C TRP A 51 -15.95 8.32 0.43
N ASN A 52 -16.45 7.27 1.08
CA ASN A 52 -15.85 5.95 0.99
C ASN A 52 -16.70 5.07 0.07
N LEU A 53 -16.14 4.70 -1.06
CA LEU A 53 -16.77 3.90 -2.10
C LEU A 53 -16.23 2.48 -2.02
N ASP A 54 -17.08 1.52 -1.68
CA ASP A 54 -16.80 0.10 -1.84
C ASP A 54 -16.78 -0.28 -3.34
N PRO A 55 -16.13 -1.40 -3.72
CA PRO A 55 -16.15 -1.89 -5.10
C PRO A 55 -17.58 -2.01 -5.65
N GLY A 56 -17.80 -1.44 -6.82
CA GLY A 56 -19.10 -1.36 -7.51
C GLY A 56 -20.04 -0.27 -7.03
N SER A 57 -19.65 0.57 -6.05
CA SER A 57 -20.48 1.68 -5.55
C SER A 57 -20.14 3.01 -6.22
N CYS A 58 -21.12 3.92 -6.27
CA CYS A 58 -20.96 5.27 -6.79
C CYS A 58 -21.50 6.31 -5.81
N VAL A 59 -21.01 7.54 -5.91
CA VAL A 59 -21.51 8.71 -5.19
C VAL A 59 -21.59 9.92 -6.14
N THR A 60 -22.58 10.78 -5.93
CA THR A 60 -22.78 12.03 -6.70
C THR A 60 -22.40 13.23 -5.83
N PRO A 61 -21.12 13.60 -5.72
CA PRO A 61 -20.71 14.72 -4.87
C PRO A 61 -21.23 16.08 -5.39
N ILE A 62 -21.49 16.21 -6.70
CA ILE A 62 -22.01 17.44 -7.28
C ILE A 62 -23.30 17.12 -8.01
N ALA A 63 -24.41 17.58 -7.46
CA ALA A 63 -25.74 17.37 -8.02
C ALA A 63 -26.20 18.54 -8.90
N GLY A 64 -26.97 18.23 -9.94
CA GLY A 64 -27.46 19.18 -10.93
C GLY A 64 -26.47 19.40 -12.08
N ASP A 65 -26.90 20.17 -13.07
CA ASP A 65 -26.12 20.46 -14.27
C ASP A 65 -24.72 20.99 -13.94
N LEU A 66 -23.69 20.35 -14.50
CA LEU A 66 -22.30 20.77 -14.36
C LEU A 66 -22.09 22.12 -15.03
N LYS A 67 -21.71 23.12 -14.24
CA LYS A 67 -21.51 24.52 -14.69
C LYS A 67 -20.08 24.81 -15.13
N TYR A 68 -19.15 23.92 -14.85
CA TYR A 68 -17.73 24.03 -15.16
C TYR A 68 -17.27 22.76 -15.85
N ARG A 69 -16.19 22.89 -16.61
CA ARG A 69 -15.57 21.78 -17.37
C ARG A 69 -14.55 20.98 -16.54
N TYR A 70 -13.90 21.64 -15.60
CA TYR A 70 -12.79 21.05 -14.85
C TYR A 70 -13.18 20.88 -13.39
N PHE A 71 -13.10 19.63 -12.94
CA PHE A 71 -13.23 19.22 -11.55
C PHE A 71 -11.92 18.54 -11.17
N TYR A 72 -11.67 18.42 -9.88
CA TYR A 72 -10.45 17.82 -9.37
C TYR A 72 -10.83 16.74 -8.39
N TYR A 73 -10.09 15.65 -8.36
CA TYR A 73 -10.34 14.58 -7.41
C TYR A 73 -9.05 14.15 -6.74
N ARG A 74 -9.21 13.60 -5.54
CA ARG A 74 -8.20 12.84 -4.85
C ARG A 74 -8.84 11.53 -4.45
N ALA A 75 -8.21 10.42 -4.79
CA ALA A 75 -8.71 9.09 -4.45
C ALA A 75 -7.62 8.30 -3.73
N GLU A 76 -7.88 7.99 -2.47
CA GLU A 76 -7.01 7.17 -1.64
C GLU A 76 -7.56 5.76 -1.58
N ALA A 77 -6.76 4.76 -1.92
CA ALA A 77 -7.10 3.37 -1.71
C ALA A 77 -5.89 2.66 -1.10
N SER A 78 -6.16 1.72 -0.20
CA SER A 78 -5.13 0.99 0.55
C SER A 78 -4.14 0.25 -0.34
N THR A 79 -4.52 -0.09 -1.58
CA THR A 79 -3.69 -0.86 -2.52
C THR A 79 -3.25 -0.07 -3.75
N ARG A 80 -3.56 1.24 -3.83
CA ARG A 80 -3.30 2.05 -5.03
C ARG A 80 -2.71 3.41 -4.70
N ARG A 81 -1.61 3.73 -5.37
CA ARG A 81 -1.04 5.08 -5.35
C ARG A 81 -1.95 6.00 -6.16
N PHE A 82 -2.37 7.09 -5.54
CA PHE A 82 -3.01 8.19 -6.25
C PHE A 82 -2.00 8.91 -7.15
N LEU A 83 -2.31 9.07 -8.43
CA LEU A 83 -1.49 9.82 -9.37
C LEU A 83 -1.98 11.28 -9.40
N ALA A 84 -1.39 12.11 -8.55
CA ALA A 84 -1.70 13.53 -8.53
C ALA A 84 -1.14 14.26 -9.77
N GLU A 85 -1.79 15.36 -10.15
CA GLU A 85 -1.39 16.19 -11.31
C GLU A 85 -0.96 17.61 -10.87
N GLY A 86 -0.72 17.80 -9.57
CA GLY A 86 -0.18 19.06 -9.01
C GLY A 86 -1.23 20.14 -8.71
N TYR A 87 -2.52 19.80 -8.67
CA TYR A 87 -3.58 20.72 -8.25
C TYR A 87 -3.77 20.65 -6.74
N GLU A 88 -3.54 21.73 -6.00
CA GLU A 88 -3.61 21.74 -4.55
C GLU A 88 -4.99 22.15 -4.03
N PHE A 89 -5.52 21.42 -3.05
CA PHE A 89 -6.71 21.79 -2.29
C PHE A 89 -6.51 21.48 -0.81
N CYS A 90 -7.24 22.18 0.06
CA CYS A 90 -7.23 21.91 1.49
C CYS A 90 -8.05 20.65 1.81
N THR A 91 -7.54 19.77 2.67
CA THR A 91 -8.26 18.58 3.16
C THR A 91 -8.10 18.43 4.68
N GLN A 92 -8.87 17.54 5.27
CA GLN A 92 -8.69 17.10 6.65
C GLN A 92 -9.02 15.61 6.79
N ARG A 93 -8.68 15.00 7.93
CA ARG A 93 -8.84 13.55 8.15
C ARG A 93 -10.31 13.10 8.23
N ALA A 94 -11.18 13.90 8.85
CA ALA A 94 -12.61 13.62 8.96
C ALA A 94 -13.36 14.09 7.72
N ALA A 95 -14.64 13.70 7.55
CA ALA A 95 -15.48 14.29 6.51
C ALA A 95 -15.54 15.82 6.63
N PHE A 96 -15.59 16.52 5.49
CA PHE A 96 -15.29 17.92 5.36
C PHE A 96 -15.93 18.56 4.12
N THR A 97 -16.15 19.86 4.26
CA THR A 97 -16.39 20.82 3.17
C THR A 97 -15.57 22.04 3.53
N ILE A 98 -14.62 22.42 2.70
CA ILE A 98 -13.70 23.54 2.94
C ILE A 98 -13.81 24.52 1.76
N GLU A 99 -14.16 25.76 2.06
CA GLU A 99 -14.10 26.86 1.09
C GLU A 99 -12.68 27.44 1.04
N GLY A 100 -12.16 27.67 -0.16
CA GLY A 100 -10.82 28.20 -0.42
C GLY A 100 -9.73 27.13 -0.41
N ASP A 101 -8.85 27.20 -1.40
CA ASP A 101 -7.75 26.29 -1.69
C ASP A 101 -6.37 26.80 -1.24
N THR A 102 -6.28 28.04 -0.72
CA THR A 102 -5.02 28.64 -0.27
C THR A 102 -4.84 28.58 1.24
N ASP A 103 -3.57 28.73 1.66
CA ASP A 103 -3.12 28.85 3.05
C ASP A 103 -3.64 27.71 3.96
N CYS A 104 -3.76 26.49 3.39
CA CYS A 104 -4.39 25.35 4.06
C CYS A 104 -3.78 25.08 5.44
N VAL A 105 -2.45 25.07 5.53
CA VAL A 105 -1.72 24.78 6.76
C VAL A 105 -1.98 25.84 7.83
N ASP A 106 -1.92 27.12 7.47
CA ASP A 106 -2.18 28.24 8.39
C ASP A 106 -3.63 28.23 8.90
N ARG A 107 -4.54 27.67 8.11
CA ARG A 107 -5.95 27.49 8.44
C ARG A 107 -6.23 26.18 9.21
N GLY A 108 -5.20 25.37 9.49
CA GLY A 108 -5.31 24.11 10.24
C GLY A 108 -5.73 22.91 9.40
N TYR A 109 -5.67 23.02 8.08
CA TYR A 109 -5.94 21.96 7.11
C TYR A 109 -4.64 21.38 6.54
N VAL A 110 -4.76 20.29 5.79
CA VAL A 110 -3.66 19.68 5.04
C VAL A 110 -3.72 20.16 3.60
N ALA A 111 -2.61 20.69 3.07
CA ALA A 111 -2.46 20.91 1.63
C ALA A 111 -2.31 19.55 0.94
N SER A 112 -3.21 19.21 0.02
CA SER A 112 -3.22 17.91 -0.66
C SER A 112 -3.31 18.09 -2.17
N GLU A 113 -2.56 17.27 -2.90
CA GLU A 113 -2.61 17.27 -4.36
C GLU A 113 -3.75 16.39 -4.90
N PHE A 114 -4.36 16.89 -5.97
CA PHE A 114 -5.48 16.34 -6.72
C PHE A 114 -5.07 16.15 -8.19
N ALA A 115 -5.87 15.36 -8.91
CA ALA A 115 -5.79 15.15 -10.35
C ALA A 115 -7.05 15.71 -11.01
N GLN A 116 -6.98 16.05 -12.29
CA GLN A 116 -8.05 16.72 -13.01
C GLN A 116 -9.04 15.70 -13.63
N ILE A 117 -10.32 16.04 -13.58
CA ILE A 117 -11.39 15.46 -14.39
C ILE A 117 -11.81 16.52 -15.40
N ASP A 118 -11.73 16.18 -16.69
CA ASP A 118 -12.20 17.02 -17.78
C ASP A 118 -13.55 16.48 -18.29
N THR A 119 -14.63 17.19 -18.00
CA THR A 119 -16.00 16.81 -18.39
C THR A 119 -16.41 17.39 -19.74
N GLY A 120 -15.54 18.16 -20.40
CA GLY A 120 -15.90 18.93 -21.59
C GLY A 120 -17.07 19.89 -21.34
N ASP A 121 -18.04 19.91 -22.26
CA ASP A 121 -19.28 20.70 -22.13
C ASP A 121 -20.46 19.85 -21.61
N ALA A 122 -20.18 18.68 -21.02
CA ALA A 122 -21.21 17.77 -20.53
C ALA A 122 -21.91 18.35 -19.28
N LEU A 123 -23.24 18.24 -19.25
CA LEU A 123 -24.06 18.66 -18.10
C LEU A 123 -24.09 17.59 -16.99
N ASP A 124 -23.71 16.36 -17.32
CA ASP A 124 -23.59 15.21 -16.44
C ASP A 124 -22.35 14.39 -16.85
N PHE A 125 -21.65 13.81 -15.87
CA PHE A 125 -20.42 13.08 -16.13
C PHE A 125 -20.18 12.01 -15.06
N THR A 126 -19.78 10.81 -15.48
CA THR A 126 -19.35 9.74 -14.58
C THR A 126 -17.86 9.48 -14.73
N PHE A 127 -17.13 9.57 -13.63
CA PHE A 127 -15.72 9.22 -13.54
C PHE A 127 -15.56 7.90 -12.78
N SER A 128 -14.98 6.89 -13.44
CA SER A 128 -14.79 5.56 -12.85
C SER A 128 -13.33 5.32 -12.45
N PHE A 129 -13.11 4.98 -11.18
CA PHE A 129 -11.85 4.38 -10.73
C PHE A 129 -11.83 2.93 -11.20
N THR A 130 -10.82 2.53 -11.97
CA THR A 130 -10.75 1.19 -12.57
C THR A 130 -9.43 0.51 -12.26
N ASP A 131 -9.38 -0.82 -12.39
CA ASP A 131 -8.19 -1.64 -12.22
C ASP A 131 -7.14 -1.51 -13.35
N ALA A 132 -7.41 -0.68 -14.36
CA ALA A 132 -6.58 -0.59 -15.55
C ALA A 132 -5.19 0.02 -15.30
N VAL A 133 -4.17 -0.82 -15.52
CA VAL A 133 -2.81 -0.41 -15.87
C VAL A 133 -2.84 0.17 -17.29
N SER A 134 -2.51 1.45 -17.46
CA SER A 134 -2.30 2.00 -18.82
C SER A 134 -1.03 1.40 -19.45
N PRO A 135 -1.02 1.10 -20.76
CA PRO A 135 -0.23 0.00 -21.32
C PRO A 135 1.19 0.42 -21.73
N GLN A 136 2.19 -0.38 -21.36
CA GLN A 136 3.43 -0.52 -22.14
C GLN A 136 3.56 -1.97 -22.62
N LYS A 137 3.29 -2.12 -23.93
CA LYS A 137 3.71 -3.17 -24.88
C LYS A 137 3.99 -4.56 -24.29
N ALA A 138 2.98 -5.42 -24.36
CA ALA A 138 3.14 -6.86 -24.21
C ALA A 138 3.94 -7.43 -25.38
N ASP A 139 5.10 -8.03 -25.08
CA ASP A 139 5.60 -9.13 -25.89
C ASP A 139 4.80 -10.39 -25.51
N GLU A 140 4.44 -11.11 -26.56
CA GLU A 140 3.52 -12.22 -26.64
C GLU A 140 4.02 -13.44 -25.85
N ALA A 141 3.21 -13.95 -24.93
CA ALA A 141 3.41 -15.25 -24.29
C ALA A 141 2.15 -16.11 -24.46
N GLU A 142 2.37 -17.33 -24.97
CA GLU A 142 1.39 -18.35 -25.36
C GLU A 142 0.42 -18.80 -24.26
N PRO A 143 -0.74 -19.39 -24.62
CA PRO A 143 -1.70 -19.91 -23.65
C PRO A 143 -1.26 -21.27 -23.07
N LEU A 144 -1.35 -21.40 -21.75
CA LEU A 144 -1.18 -22.67 -21.03
C LEU A 144 -2.36 -23.63 -21.27
N PRO A 145 -2.13 -24.96 -21.25
CA PRO A 145 -3.15 -25.98 -21.51
C PRO A 145 -4.12 -26.18 -20.31
N PRO A 146 -5.31 -26.77 -20.54
CA PRO A 146 -6.37 -26.84 -19.53
C PRO A 146 -6.09 -27.90 -18.44
N GLU A 147 -6.38 -27.52 -17.20
CA GLU A 147 -6.29 -28.37 -16.02
C GLU A 147 -7.23 -29.58 -16.11
N THR A 148 -6.66 -30.78 -16.01
CA THR A 148 -7.43 -32.01 -15.80
C THR A 148 -7.65 -32.21 -14.30
N GLY A 149 -8.91 -32.10 -13.89
CA GLY A 149 -9.34 -32.22 -12.51
C GLY A 149 -9.06 -33.59 -11.87
N LEU A 150 -8.75 -33.54 -10.58
CA LEU A 150 -8.81 -34.69 -9.70
C LEU A 150 -9.96 -34.51 -8.71
N LYS A 151 -10.96 -35.38 -8.83
CA LYS A 151 -12.07 -35.51 -7.88
C LYS A 151 -11.57 -36.25 -6.64
N THR A 152 -11.75 -35.65 -5.45
CA THR A 152 -11.71 -36.39 -4.18
C THR A 152 -13.14 -36.58 -3.67
N GLY A 153 -13.48 -37.85 -3.37
CA GLY A 153 -14.78 -38.25 -2.81
C GLY A 153 -14.88 -37.97 -1.31
N PRO A 154 -16.08 -38.13 -0.72
CA PRO A 154 -16.38 -37.65 0.62
C PRO A 154 -15.96 -38.68 1.69
N LEU A 155 -15.18 -38.24 2.67
CA LEU A 155 -15.04 -38.95 3.94
C LEU A 155 -15.87 -38.23 5.00
N ALA A 156 -16.93 -38.92 5.41
CA ALA A 156 -17.74 -38.58 6.56
C ALA A 156 -17.05 -39.02 7.85
N GLY A 157 -17.30 -38.27 8.93
CA GLY A 157 -17.32 -38.79 10.30
C GLY A 157 -16.12 -38.42 11.15
N GLY A 158 -16.32 -37.46 12.06
CA GLY A 158 -15.37 -37.14 13.12
C GLY A 158 -15.64 -35.77 13.71
N ALA A 159 -16.72 -35.66 14.50
CA ALA A 159 -16.88 -34.55 15.40
C ALA A 159 -15.82 -34.67 16.50
N ASP A 160 -14.84 -33.77 16.49
CA ASP A 160 -14.13 -33.33 17.68
C ASP A 160 -13.86 -31.83 17.56
N THR A 161 -14.52 -31.09 18.44
CA THR A 161 -14.36 -29.67 18.66
C THR A 161 -12.97 -29.38 19.23
N ALA A 162 -12.07 -28.87 18.39
CA ALA A 162 -10.90 -28.12 18.83
C ALA A 162 -11.02 -26.69 18.29
N THR A 163 -11.71 -25.84 19.04
CA THR A 163 -11.63 -24.39 18.89
C THR A 163 -10.20 -23.99 19.23
N THR A 164 -9.33 -23.82 18.23
CA THR A 164 -8.08 -23.07 18.40
C THR A 164 -8.47 -21.62 18.65
N GLY A 165 -8.57 -21.26 19.92
CA GLY A 165 -8.93 -19.91 20.34
C GLY A 165 -7.84 -18.95 19.91
N THR A 166 -8.11 -18.16 18.87
CA THR A 166 -7.42 -16.88 18.68
C THR A 166 -7.66 -16.07 19.95
N SER A 167 -6.60 -15.75 20.70
CA SER A 167 -6.71 -14.92 21.89
C SER A 167 -7.35 -13.56 21.56
N ALA A 168 -8.10 -13.00 22.50
CA ALA A 168 -8.71 -11.69 22.31
C ALA A 168 -7.62 -10.60 22.16
N PRO A 169 -7.88 -9.50 21.44
CA PRO A 169 -6.98 -8.35 21.46
C PRO A 169 -6.64 -7.90 22.87
N GLY A 170 -5.35 -7.66 23.11
CA GLY A 170 -4.85 -7.17 24.39
C GLY A 170 -4.61 -8.25 25.44
N THR A 171 -4.59 -9.53 25.05
CA THR A 171 -4.31 -10.65 25.96
C THR A 171 -2.87 -10.62 26.44
N TRP A 172 -1.94 -10.24 25.56
CA TRP A 172 -0.50 -10.31 25.83
C TRP A 172 0.20 -8.95 25.90
N GLY A 173 -0.56 -7.86 25.79
CA GLY A 173 -0.07 -6.49 25.89
C GLY A 173 -0.88 -5.52 25.05
N GLU A 174 -0.28 -4.47 24.50
CA GLU A 174 -1.04 -3.44 23.76
C GLU A 174 -1.41 -3.94 22.35
N PRO A 175 -2.68 -3.86 21.91
CA PRO A 175 -3.05 -4.25 20.55
C PRO A 175 -2.27 -3.47 19.49
N TYR A 176 -1.67 -4.18 18.55
CA TYR A 176 -0.94 -3.60 17.43
C TYR A 176 -1.40 -4.21 16.11
N ALA A 177 -1.44 -3.37 15.08
CA ALA A 177 -1.70 -3.78 13.72
C ALA A 177 -0.89 -2.90 12.77
N SER A 178 -0.29 -3.52 11.75
CA SER A 178 0.36 -2.81 10.66
C SER A 178 -0.02 -3.45 9.34
N GLY A 179 -0.50 -2.60 8.43
CA GLY A 179 -0.76 -2.97 7.03
C GLY A 179 0.48 -2.81 6.13
N SER A 180 1.62 -2.42 6.69
CA SER A 180 2.82 -2.04 5.95
C SER A 180 4.08 -2.64 6.58
N ALA A 181 4.04 -3.95 6.85
CA ALA A 181 5.18 -4.70 7.37
C ALA A 181 5.93 -5.44 6.25
N ILE A 182 7.20 -5.75 6.50
CA ILE A 182 8.09 -6.51 5.62
C ILE A 182 8.63 -7.70 6.41
N PHE A 183 8.29 -8.92 5.97
CA PHE A 183 8.86 -10.13 6.56
C PHE A 183 10.37 -10.18 6.34
N GLN A 184 11.11 -10.58 7.37
CA GLN A 184 12.57 -10.67 7.31
C GLN A 184 13.02 -12.14 7.27
N ASP A 185 12.93 -12.87 8.37
CA ASP A 185 13.37 -14.26 8.44
C ASP A 185 12.72 -15.06 9.58
N CYS A 186 13.01 -16.35 9.64
CA CYS A 186 12.73 -17.19 10.81
C CYS A 186 13.99 -17.98 11.19
N VAL A 187 14.35 -17.92 12.47
CA VAL A 187 15.50 -18.63 13.03
C VAL A 187 14.99 -19.72 13.97
N SER A 188 15.40 -20.96 13.70
CA SER A 188 14.95 -22.15 14.47
C SER A 188 16.04 -22.85 15.28
N GLU A 189 17.31 -22.53 15.01
CA GLU A 189 18.47 -23.16 15.65
C GLU A 189 19.00 -22.35 16.85
N THR A 190 18.09 -21.84 17.67
CA THR A 190 18.39 -21.01 18.85
C THR A 190 17.67 -21.54 20.09
N GLU A 191 18.10 -21.11 21.28
CA GLU A 191 17.42 -21.46 22.55
C GLU A 191 15.97 -20.94 22.59
N ALA A 192 15.71 -19.82 21.89
CA ALA A 192 14.38 -19.24 21.67
C ALA A 192 14.17 -19.05 20.17
N PRO A 193 13.54 -20.01 19.46
CA PRO A 193 13.20 -19.86 18.04
C PRO A 193 12.25 -18.68 17.80
N PHE A 194 12.43 -17.97 16.70
CA PHE A 194 11.60 -16.80 16.37
C PHE A 194 11.43 -16.59 14.86
N CYS A 195 10.43 -15.80 14.48
CA CYS A 195 10.36 -15.13 13.19
C CYS A 195 10.47 -13.61 13.40
N SER A 196 10.96 -12.89 12.40
CA SER A 196 11.13 -11.44 12.46
C SER A 196 10.56 -10.71 11.25
N PHE A 197 10.18 -9.45 11.47
CA PHE A 197 9.71 -8.55 10.42
C PHE A 197 10.01 -7.09 10.78
N HIS A 198 9.99 -6.20 9.80
CA HIS A 198 10.17 -4.77 9.99
C HIS A 198 8.87 -4.03 9.71
N ALA A 199 8.49 -3.10 10.60
CA ALA A 199 7.34 -2.21 10.42
C ALA A 199 7.59 -0.89 11.17
N ASP A 200 7.17 0.23 10.60
CA ASP A 200 7.25 1.55 11.25
C ASP A 200 8.67 1.92 11.75
N GLY A 201 9.71 1.41 11.09
CA GLY A 201 11.11 1.61 11.49
C GLY A 201 11.56 0.80 12.71
N THR A 202 10.77 -0.18 13.14
CA THR A 202 11.05 -1.09 14.27
C THR A 202 11.18 -2.52 13.77
N LYS A 203 12.15 -3.26 14.32
CA LYS A 203 12.26 -4.72 14.12
C LYS A 203 11.40 -5.45 15.14
N PHE A 204 10.55 -6.35 14.68
CA PHE A 204 9.67 -7.14 15.53
C PHE A 204 10.13 -8.59 15.63
N TYR A 205 10.01 -9.17 16.82
CA TYR A 205 10.27 -10.58 17.08
C TYR A 205 8.97 -11.31 17.47
N VAL A 206 8.75 -12.46 16.84
CA VAL A 206 7.64 -13.37 17.11
C VAL A 206 8.22 -14.70 17.58
N TYR A 207 8.30 -14.90 18.90
CA TYR A 207 8.88 -16.11 19.49
C TYR A 207 7.95 -17.32 19.37
N ASP A 208 8.54 -18.50 19.14
CA ASP A 208 7.84 -19.78 19.16
C ASP A 208 7.79 -20.35 20.60
N ASP A 209 7.03 -19.68 21.46
CA ASP A 209 6.84 -20.03 22.87
C ASP A 209 5.43 -20.54 23.20
N GLY A 210 4.61 -20.75 22.15
CA GLY A 210 3.24 -21.22 22.24
C GLY A 210 2.17 -20.13 22.39
N ARG A 211 2.53 -18.85 22.50
CA ARG A 211 1.56 -17.73 22.56
C ARG A 211 0.99 -17.38 21.19
N THR A 212 1.83 -17.35 20.16
CA THR A 212 1.37 -17.20 18.76
C THR A 212 0.88 -18.54 18.22
N PRO A 213 -0.32 -18.61 17.59
CA PRO A 213 -0.83 -19.84 16.99
C PRO A 213 0.18 -20.49 16.03
N VAL A 214 0.38 -21.80 16.17
CA VAL A 214 1.36 -22.56 15.36
C VAL A 214 1.16 -22.39 13.85
N GLY A 215 -0.09 -22.24 13.38
CA GLY A 215 -0.40 -22.00 11.97
C GLY A 215 0.15 -20.67 11.44
N ILE A 216 0.24 -19.64 12.29
CA ILE A 216 0.83 -18.34 11.93
C ILE A 216 2.35 -18.48 11.78
N LEU A 217 3.03 -19.12 12.73
CA LEU A 217 4.48 -19.36 12.64
C LEU A 217 4.84 -20.25 11.45
N GLN A 218 4.02 -21.27 11.16
CA GLN A 218 4.18 -22.09 9.95
C GLN A 218 4.00 -21.28 8.67
N ALA A 219 3.03 -20.37 8.61
CA ALA A 219 2.85 -19.49 7.46
C ALA A 219 4.06 -18.55 7.29
N MET A 220 4.54 -17.91 8.37
CA MET A 220 5.72 -17.04 8.32
C MET A 220 6.97 -17.76 7.80
N ARG A 221 7.20 -19.00 8.24
CA ARG A 221 8.32 -19.84 7.76
C ARG A 221 8.28 -20.16 6.27
N SER A 222 7.14 -19.95 5.59
CA SER A 222 7.01 -20.14 4.15
C SER A 222 7.30 -18.88 3.34
N TYR A 223 7.43 -17.72 3.99
CA TYR A 223 7.69 -16.44 3.33
C TYR A 223 9.18 -16.25 3.06
N LEU A 224 9.49 -15.50 2.00
CA LEU A 224 10.85 -15.12 1.66
C LEU A 224 11.18 -13.75 2.28
N PRO A 225 12.45 -13.48 2.64
CA PRO A 225 12.85 -12.14 3.09
C PRO A 225 12.40 -11.06 2.10
N GLY A 226 11.85 -9.97 2.62
CA GLY A 226 11.26 -8.91 1.81
C GLY A 226 9.80 -9.13 1.42
N THR A 227 9.18 -10.25 1.81
CA THR A 227 7.76 -10.49 1.54
C THR A 227 6.91 -9.42 2.23
N PRO A 228 6.11 -8.66 1.48
CA PRO A 228 5.19 -7.68 2.06
C PRO A 228 4.11 -8.40 2.85
N ILE A 229 3.95 -8.06 4.12
CA ILE A 229 2.93 -8.66 5.00
C ILE A 229 2.09 -7.60 5.70
N GLU A 230 0.89 -7.99 6.09
CA GLU A 230 0.09 -7.31 7.12
C GLU A 230 0.06 -8.18 8.38
N VAL A 231 0.08 -7.53 9.54
CA VAL A 231 0.15 -8.19 10.85
C VAL A 231 -0.89 -7.61 11.80
N GLN A 232 -1.42 -8.47 12.67
CA GLN A 232 -2.19 -8.04 13.84
C GLN A 232 -1.77 -8.90 15.03
N GLY A 233 -1.59 -8.28 16.18
CA GLY A 233 -1.13 -8.95 17.38
C GLY A 233 -1.23 -8.06 18.61
N ASP A 234 -0.53 -8.46 19.66
CA ASP A 234 -0.40 -7.70 20.89
C ASP A 234 1.11 -7.50 21.17
N LEU A 235 1.54 -6.25 21.37
CA LEU A 235 2.91 -5.88 21.75
C LEU A 235 3.16 -6.33 23.18
N GLU A 236 4.12 -7.23 23.35
CA GLU A 236 4.44 -7.80 24.65
C GLU A 236 5.55 -7.02 25.36
N ALA A 237 6.61 -6.68 24.63
CA ALA A 237 7.68 -5.85 25.11
C ALA A 237 8.13 -4.87 24.02
N ILE A 238 8.53 -3.68 24.43
CA ILE A 238 9.15 -2.67 23.56
C ILE A 238 10.55 -2.42 24.12
N HIS A 239 11.54 -2.53 23.25
CA HIS A 239 12.93 -2.23 23.51
C HIS A 239 13.33 -0.97 22.73
N ASP A 240 14.58 -0.54 22.88
CA ASP A 240 15.04 0.71 22.28
C ASP A 240 14.86 0.75 20.74
N ARG A 241 15.01 -0.39 20.06
CA ARG A 241 14.93 -0.50 18.58
C ARG A 241 14.19 -1.73 18.06
N SER A 242 13.66 -2.54 18.97
CA SER A 242 12.92 -3.74 18.65
C SER A 242 11.72 -3.90 19.54
N ALA A 243 10.79 -4.76 19.16
CA ALA A 243 9.65 -5.10 19.98
C ALA A 243 9.29 -6.58 19.84
N ASP A 244 8.82 -7.15 20.93
CA ASP A 244 8.30 -8.51 20.97
C ASP A 244 6.79 -8.46 20.76
N ILE A 245 6.28 -9.32 19.88
CA ILE A 245 4.86 -9.32 19.53
C ILE A 245 4.29 -10.73 19.47
N VAL A 246 3.10 -10.88 20.06
CA VAL A 246 2.30 -12.10 19.93
C VAL A 246 1.30 -11.90 18.80
N LEU A 247 1.56 -12.54 17.65
CA LEU A 247 0.68 -12.43 16.48
C LEU A 247 -0.61 -13.22 16.64
N ARG A 248 -1.69 -12.63 16.14
CA ARG A 248 -3.02 -13.22 15.97
C ARG A 248 -3.45 -13.30 14.51
N HIS A 249 -2.77 -12.55 13.64
CA HIS A 249 -2.94 -12.60 12.19
C HIS A 249 -1.62 -12.25 11.49
N VAL A 250 -1.33 -12.97 10.41
CA VAL A 250 -0.33 -12.59 9.40
C VAL A 250 -0.82 -13.06 8.04
N SER A 251 -0.66 -12.22 7.03
CA SER A 251 -0.92 -12.59 5.63
C SER A 251 0.00 -11.80 4.72
N PRO A 252 0.35 -12.34 3.54
CA PRO A 252 0.99 -11.54 2.49
C PRO A 252 0.02 -10.47 2.00
N ARG A 253 0.56 -9.30 1.65
CA ARG A 253 -0.19 -8.20 1.04
C ARG A 253 0.35 -7.90 -0.35
N ALA A 254 -0.41 -7.11 -1.12
CA ALA A 254 0.05 -6.62 -2.40
C ALA A 254 1.28 -5.71 -2.24
N TYR A 255 2.15 -5.74 -3.25
CA TYR A 255 3.29 -4.86 -3.33
C TYR A 255 2.83 -3.40 -3.47
N THR A 256 3.43 -2.54 -2.67
CA THR A 256 3.39 -1.09 -2.77
C THR A 256 4.59 -0.58 -3.56
N TYR A 257 4.69 0.75 -3.70
CA TYR A 257 5.89 1.37 -4.25
C TYR A 257 7.13 1.04 -3.43
N TRP A 258 7.04 1.02 -2.08
CA TRP A 258 8.15 0.62 -1.22
C TRP A 258 8.61 -0.80 -1.54
N ASP A 259 7.69 -1.75 -1.57
CA ASP A 259 8.03 -3.16 -1.78
C ASP A 259 8.68 -3.39 -3.15
N THR A 260 8.24 -2.64 -4.16
CA THR A 260 8.84 -2.67 -5.51
C THR A 260 10.26 -2.09 -5.50
N THR A 261 10.47 -0.98 -4.79
CA THR A 261 11.80 -0.37 -4.63
C THR A 261 12.72 -1.29 -3.83
N LEU A 262 12.27 -1.79 -2.68
CA LEU A 262 13.01 -2.73 -1.84
C LEU A 262 13.38 -4.00 -2.60
N SER A 263 12.47 -4.53 -3.43
CA SER A 263 12.75 -5.67 -4.29
C SER A 263 13.89 -5.42 -5.28
N LYS A 264 14.02 -4.20 -5.80
CA LYS A 264 15.13 -3.82 -6.70
C LYS A 264 16.44 -3.62 -5.94
N LEU A 265 16.36 -3.15 -4.69
CA LEU A 265 17.49 -2.96 -3.79
C LEU A 265 18.10 -4.29 -3.31
N GLN A 266 17.36 -5.40 -3.31
CA GLN A 266 17.88 -6.70 -2.85
C GLN A 266 19.17 -7.10 -3.57
N GLY A 267 20.12 -7.68 -2.82
CA GLY A 267 21.39 -8.20 -3.33
C GLY A 267 22.60 -7.42 -2.81
N THR A 268 23.78 -7.77 -3.33
CA THR A 268 25.06 -7.20 -2.90
C THR A 268 25.45 -6.02 -3.79
N TRP A 269 25.87 -4.94 -3.15
CA TRP A 269 26.29 -3.69 -3.77
C TRP A 269 27.69 -3.30 -3.29
N TYR A 270 28.48 -2.70 -4.17
CA TYR A 270 29.81 -2.17 -3.85
C TYR A 270 29.98 -0.74 -4.35
N SER A 271 30.84 0.03 -3.68
CA SER A 271 31.24 1.37 -4.15
C SER A 271 32.28 1.27 -5.26
N PRO A 272 32.08 1.87 -6.45
CA PRO A 272 33.11 1.93 -7.49
C PRO A 272 34.34 2.75 -7.08
N GLU A 273 34.22 3.64 -6.09
CA GLU A 273 35.32 4.45 -5.56
C GLU A 273 36.19 3.64 -4.57
N ASP A 274 35.58 2.68 -3.88
CA ASP A 274 36.23 1.76 -2.96
C ASP A 274 35.55 0.38 -3.02
N PRO A 275 36.00 -0.53 -3.90
CA PRO A 275 35.36 -1.83 -4.11
C PRO A 275 35.38 -2.76 -2.89
N ASP A 276 36.24 -2.49 -1.91
CA ASP A 276 36.29 -3.25 -0.67
C ASP A 276 35.13 -2.86 0.26
N SER A 277 34.53 -1.67 0.08
CA SER A 277 33.31 -1.24 0.74
C SER A 277 32.08 -1.81 0.05
N GLN A 278 31.43 -2.79 0.69
CA GLN A 278 30.25 -3.49 0.16
C GLN A 278 29.15 -3.59 1.20
N PHE A 279 27.92 -3.76 0.74
CA PHE A 279 26.82 -4.15 1.61
C PHE A 279 25.86 -5.09 0.89
N THR A 280 25.16 -5.92 1.66
CA THR A 280 24.15 -6.84 1.14
C THR A 280 22.79 -6.49 1.73
N ILE A 281 21.80 -6.31 0.85
CA ILE A 281 20.41 -6.05 1.26
C ILE A 281 19.61 -7.35 1.13
N ILE A 282 19.05 -7.80 2.25
CA ILE A 282 18.10 -8.93 2.34
C ILE A 282 16.90 -8.49 3.15
N GLY A 283 15.71 -8.57 2.56
CA GLY A 283 14.51 -7.97 3.14
C GLY A 283 14.71 -6.48 3.39
N SER A 284 14.45 -6.03 4.61
CA SER A 284 14.68 -4.65 5.05
C SER A 284 15.99 -4.48 5.82
N GLU A 285 16.92 -5.44 5.74
CA GLU A 285 18.20 -5.36 6.44
C GLU A 285 19.36 -5.20 5.47
N LEU A 286 20.32 -4.38 5.86
CA LEU A 286 21.53 -4.06 5.11
C LEU A 286 22.74 -4.46 5.97
N ASP A 287 23.48 -5.47 5.51
CA ASP A 287 24.72 -5.91 6.17
C ASP A 287 25.92 -5.21 5.53
N ASN A 288 26.59 -4.35 6.28
CA ASN A 288 27.80 -3.66 5.86
C ASN A 288 29.03 -4.56 5.99
N THR A 289 29.89 -4.52 4.98
CA THR A 289 31.14 -5.27 4.94
C THR A 289 32.28 -4.43 4.37
N TYR A 290 33.50 -4.68 4.85
CA TYR A 290 34.71 -4.07 4.31
C TYR A 290 35.80 -5.12 4.15
N ASP A 291 36.33 -5.28 2.93
CA ASP A 291 37.29 -6.35 2.59
C ASP A 291 36.79 -7.74 3.04
N GLY A 292 35.48 -7.97 2.86
CA GLY A 292 34.78 -9.19 3.27
C GLY A 292 34.54 -9.35 4.78
N ALA A 293 35.05 -8.46 5.63
CA ALA A 293 34.77 -8.46 7.06
C ALA A 293 33.43 -7.78 7.35
N TYR A 294 32.56 -8.43 8.14
CA TYR A 294 31.31 -7.84 8.61
C TYR A 294 31.57 -6.66 9.54
N LEU A 295 30.92 -5.54 9.28
CA LEU A 295 31.05 -4.31 10.07
C LEU A 295 29.84 -4.02 10.95
N GLY A 296 28.64 -4.41 10.52
CA GLY A 296 27.41 -4.11 11.23
C GLY A 296 26.20 -4.21 10.31
N ARG A 297 25.02 -4.14 10.92
CA ARG A 297 23.73 -4.20 10.22
C ARG A 297 22.98 -2.89 10.43
N ASP A 298 22.34 -2.45 9.36
CA ASP A 298 21.41 -1.33 9.37
C ASP A 298 20.04 -1.80 8.87
N TYR A 299 19.00 -1.01 9.16
CA TYR A 299 17.65 -1.29 8.71
C TYR A 299 17.18 -0.25 7.70
N LEU A 300 16.55 -0.73 6.64
CA LEU A 300 16.01 0.08 5.57
C LEU A 300 14.52 0.32 5.78
N SER A 301 14.12 1.58 5.65
CA SER A 301 12.72 1.95 5.57
C SER A 301 12.54 3.08 4.59
N MET A 302 11.35 3.18 4.00
CA MET A 302 10.98 4.33 3.20
C MET A 302 9.99 5.19 3.96
N ARG A 303 10.27 6.48 4.04
CA ARG A 303 9.49 7.43 4.84
C ARG A 303 9.23 8.68 4.01
N ASP A 304 8.11 9.35 4.29
CA ASP A 304 7.83 10.67 3.72
C ASP A 304 8.62 11.80 4.40
N ARG A 305 9.26 11.47 5.53
CA ARG A 305 10.10 12.36 6.33
C ARG A 305 11.25 11.61 6.96
N CYS A 306 12.43 12.24 6.95
CA CYS A 306 13.61 11.79 7.65
C CYS A 306 14.24 12.99 8.36
N GLU A 307 14.24 12.98 9.69
CA GLU A 307 14.63 14.13 10.53
C GLU A 307 13.89 15.43 10.15
N PHE A 308 14.59 16.37 9.50
CA PHE A 308 14.10 17.66 9.02
C PHE A 308 13.96 17.73 7.49
N PHE A 309 14.18 16.60 6.80
CA PHE A 309 13.92 16.47 5.38
C PHE A 309 12.54 15.90 5.16
N ASP A 310 11.72 16.65 4.42
CA ASP A 310 10.47 16.19 3.87
C ASP A 310 10.70 15.81 2.40
N GLY A 311 10.07 14.72 1.97
CA GLY A 311 10.18 14.27 0.59
C GLY A 311 9.41 12.99 0.39
N HIS A 312 8.73 12.86 -0.74
CA HIS A 312 8.07 11.60 -1.06
C HIS A 312 9.14 10.53 -1.33
N ASN A 313 9.13 9.45 -0.55
CA ASN A 313 9.98 8.27 -0.72
C ASN A 313 11.46 8.45 -0.32
N LEU A 314 11.74 9.04 0.84
CA LEU A 314 13.10 9.06 1.40
C LEU A 314 13.51 7.66 1.84
N LEU A 315 14.68 7.20 1.38
CA LEU A 315 15.31 5.99 1.88
C LEU A 315 16.03 6.33 3.19
N VAL A 316 15.59 5.71 4.28
CA VAL A 316 16.13 5.92 5.62
C VAL A 316 16.86 4.67 6.04
N TRP A 317 18.16 4.80 6.30
CA TRP A 317 18.94 3.76 6.96
C TRP A 317 18.98 4.07 8.44
N THR A 318 18.60 3.09 9.26
CA THR A 318 18.66 3.20 10.72
C THR A 318 19.78 2.29 11.19
N GLU A 319 20.82 2.88 11.78
CA GLU A 319 21.94 2.10 12.32
C GLU A 319 21.48 1.25 13.51
N GLU A 320 21.77 -0.05 13.53
CA GLU A 320 21.32 -0.93 14.62
C GLU A 320 21.98 -0.57 15.97
N GLU A 321 23.27 -0.20 15.94
CA GLU A 321 24.05 0.10 17.14
C GLU A 321 23.64 1.44 17.80
N THR A 322 23.50 2.49 16.99
CA THR A 322 23.32 3.88 17.45
C THR A 322 21.87 4.36 17.33
N GLY A 323 21.08 3.80 16.42
CA GLY A 323 19.74 4.29 16.07
C GLY A 323 19.76 5.56 15.24
N ASP A 324 20.95 6.00 14.80
CA ASP A 324 21.09 7.19 13.99
C ASP A 324 20.41 6.97 12.63
N LEU A 325 19.76 8.02 12.14
CA LEU A 325 19.05 8.01 10.87
C LEU A 325 19.94 8.62 9.80
N LEU A 326 20.28 7.82 8.79
CA LEU A 326 20.93 8.30 7.59
C LEU A 326 19.86 8.51 6.50
N CYS A 327 19.67 9.77 6.12
CA CYS A 327 18.61 10.18 5.19
C CYS A 327 19.14 10.27 3.76
N TYR A 328 18.54 9.50 2.84
CA TYR A 328 18.90 9.48 1.42
C TYR A 328 17.69 9.72 0.52
N SER A 329 17.92 10.35 -0.63
CA SER A 329 17.05 10.21 -1.80
C SER A 329 17.65 9.23 -2.80
N ILE A 330 16.79 8.43 -3.44
CA ILE A 330 17.18 7.52 -4.51
C ILE A 330 17.11 8.31 -5.82
N GLU A 331 18.26 8.64 -6.38
CA GLU A 331 18.37 9.44 -7.61
C GLU A 331 18.38 8.54 -8.85
N GLU A 332 18.99 7.36 -8.73
CA GLU A 332 18.95 6.31 -9.75
C GLU A 332 18.84 4.95 -9.07
N LEU A 333 17.96 4.09 -9.59
CA LEU A 333 17.88 2.68 -9.22
C LEU A 333 17.60 1.84 -10.46
N GLY A 334 18.68 1.40 -11.09
CA GLY A 334 18.69 0.48 -12.22
C GLY A 334 18.91 -0.96 -11.80
N ALA A 335 19.01 -1.86 -12.79
CA ALA A 335 19.29 -3.28 -12.52
C ALA A 335 20.67 -3.53 -11.90
N PHE A 336 21.67 -2.70 -12.26
CA PHE A 336 23.07 -2.86 -11.86
C PHE A 336 23.69 -1.64 -11.20
N ASN A 337 22.97 -0.51 -11.19
CA ASN A 337 23.49 0.78 -10.75
C ASN A 337 22.51 1.39 -9.75
N MET A 338 23.05 1.99 -8.69
CA MET A 338 22.28 2.78 -7.74
C MET A 338 23.04 4.07 -7.45
N THR A 339 22.33 5.19 -7.49
CA THR A 339 22.84 6.49 -7.07
C THR A 339 21.95 7.01 -5.95
N LEU A 340 22.56 7.26 -4.78
CA LEU A 340 21.90 7.87 -3.63
C LEU A 340 22.45 9.28 -3.42
N MET A 341 21.61 10.23 -3.04
CA MET A 341 22.07 11.52 -2.52
C MET A 341 21.92 11.51 -1.00
N TYR A 342 23.02 11.73 -0.28
CA TYR A 342 22.98 11.91 1.17
C TYR A 342 22.46 13.31 1.49
N LEU A 343 21.23 13.40 2.01
CA LEU A 343 20.50 14.66 2.12
C LEU A 343 21.23 15.72 2.98
N PRO A 344 21.85 15.39 4.14
CA PRO A 344 22.53 16.38 4.97
C PRO A 344 23.70 17.11 4.31
N ARG A 345 24.36 16.50 3.33
CA ARG A 345 25.55 17.08 2.68
C ARG A 345 25.37 17.30 1.17
N GLY A 346 24.35 16.72 0.56
CA GLY A 346 24.08 16.79 -0.88
C GLY A 346 25.12 16.07 -1.75
N ASN A 347 25.98 15.23 -1.16
CA ASN A 347 26.92 14.43 -1.94
C ASN A 347 26.23 13.17 -2.48
N PHE A 348 26.62 12.77 -3.68
CA PHE A 348 26.13 11.54 -4.32
C PHE A 348 27.02 10.36 -3.91
N LEU A 349 26.39 9.21 -3.76
CA LEU A 349 27.00 7.92 -3.51
C LEU A 349 26.60 7.01 -4.65
N HIS A 350 27.59 6.40 -5.29
CA HIS A 350 27.37 5.51 -6.42
C HIS A 350 27.68 4.08 -6.01
N TYR A 351 26.80 3.17 -6.42
CA TYR A 351 26.94 1.76 -6.15
C TYR A 351 26.69 0.96 -7.41
N ARG A 352 27.39 -0.17 -7.50
CA ARG A 352 27.15 -1.19 -8.51
C ARG A 352 26.79 -2.50 -7.86
N LYS A 353 25.88 -3.22 -8.50
CA LYS A 353 25.49 -4.54 -8.06
C LYS A 353 26.61 -5.54 -8.38
N LEU A 354 26.92 -6.42 -7.43
CA LEU A 354 27.96 -7.43 -7.59
C LEU A 354 27.49 -8.57 -8.53
N ASP A 355 26.19 -8.86 -8.55
CA ASP A 355 25.54 -9.92 -9.34
C ASP A 355 24.19 -9.49 -9.95
#